data_AF-A0AAD3SSG2-F1
#
_entry.id   AF-A0AAD3SSG2-F1
#
_cell.length_a   1.000
_cell.length_b   1.000
_cell.length_c   1.000
_cell.angle_alpha   90.00
_cell.angle_beta   90.00
_cell.angle_gamma   90.00
#
_symmetry.space_group_name_H-M   'P 1'
#
loop_
_entity.id
_entity.type
_entity.pdbx_description
1 polymer ?
#
loop_
_entity_poly.entity_id
_entity_poly.type
_entity_poly.pdbx_seq_one_letter_code
_entity_poly.pdbx_strand_id
1 'polypeptide(L)'
;MAAASSSRILPDSSTADRENDIVKEIRVHEVAIAELGNISSSRAVYHQNGNLFFRTTTRNATATEQRKLDAAKAKLQKLNST
;
A
#
# COMPACT_ATOMS: atom_id res chain seq x y z
N MET A 1 -22.50 19.84 35.17
CA MET A 1 -21.97 20.35 33.90
C MET A 1 -21.81 19.16 32.95
N ALA A 2 -22.66 19.02 31.94
CA ALA A 2 -22.59 17.92 30.98
C ALA A 2 -21.65 18.29 29.82
N ALA A 3 -20.62 17.48 29.59
CA ALA A 3 -19.70 17.65 28.46
C ALA A 3 -20.38 17.13 27.19
N ALA A 4 -20.57 18.01 26.21
CA ALA A 4 -21.02 17.62 24.88
C ALA A 4 -19.90 16.87 24.16
N SER A 5 -20.08 15.56 23.96
CA SER A 5 -19.23 14.76 23.08
C SER A 5 -19.40 15.26 21.65
N SER A 6 -18.46 16.09 21.20
CA SER A 6 -18.32 16.44 19.78
C SER A 6 -18.05 15.17 19.00
N SER A 7 -19.07 14.71 18.26
CA SER A 7 -18.90 13.69 17.24
C SER A 7 -17.92 14.23 16.22
N ARG A 8 -16.71 13.66 16.16
CA ARG A 8 -15.74 13.94 15.10
C ARG A 8 -16.35 13.40 13.81
N ILE A 9 -17.02 14.27 13.05
CA ILE A 9 -17.36 14.02 11.66
C ILE A 9 -16.02 13.97 10.93
N LEU A 10 -15.50 12.76 10.70
CA LEU A 10 -14.46 12.57 9.71
C LEU A 10 -15.08 12.93 8.36
N PRO A 11 -14.44 13.77 7.53
CA PRO A 11 -14.95 14.02 6.20
C PRO A 11 -15.04 12.67 5.47
N ASP A 12 -16.22 12.38 4.93
CA ASP A 12 -16.39 11.29 3.98
C ASP A 12 -15.46 11.61 2.81
N SER A 13 -14.33 10.91 2.74
CA SER A 13 -13.32 11.10 1.69
C SER A 13 -14.04 10.97 0.36
N SER A 14 -13.96 12.00 -0.49
CA SER A 14 -14.62 11.95 -1.79
C SER A 14 -14.13 10.74 -2.58
N THR A 15 -14.95 10.20 -3.49
CA THR A 15 -14.53 9.09 -4.36
C THR A 15 -13.22 9.41 -5.08
N ALA A 16 -13.01 10.67 -5.46
CA ALA A 16 -11.77 11.19 -6.03
C ALA A 16 -10.57 11.11 -5.07
N ASP A 17 -10.74 11.39 -3.77
CA ASP A 17 -9.66 11.24 -2.79
C ASP A 17 -9.25 9.77 -2.65
N ARG A 18 -10.24 8.87 -2.61
CA ARG A 18 -10.02 7.41 -2.53
C ARG A 18 -9.34 6.88 -3.78
N GLU A 19 -9.72 7.38 -4.95
CA GLU A 19 -9.08 7.03 -6.22
C GLU A 19 -7.61 7.49 -6.22
N ASN A 20 -7.35 8.74 -5.85
CA ASN A 20 -6.00 9.29 -5.77
C ASN A 20 -5.11 8.49 -4.82
N ASP A 21 -5.63 8.06 -3.68
CA ASP A 21 -4.87 7.27 -2.71
C ASP A 21 -4.56 5.86 -3.24
N ILE A 22 -5.49 5.22 -3.96
CA ILE A 22 -5.22 3.94 -4.63
C ILE A 22 -4.17 4.10 -5.74
N VAL A 23 -4.23 5.19 -6.52
CA VAL A 23 -3.24 5.48 -7.56
C VAL A 23 -1.85 5.71 -6.96
N LYS A 24 -1.76 6.40 -5.81
CA LYS A 24 -0.48 6.54 -5.07
C LYS A 24 0.03 5.17 -4.61
N GLU A 25 -0.83 4.33 -4.05
CA GLU A 25 -0.47 2.98 -3.61
C GLU A 25 0.07 2.12 -4.77
N ILE A 26 -0.58 2.17 -5.93
CA ILE A 26 -0.11 1.51 -7.16
C ILE A 26 1.30 1.96 -7.52
N ARG A 27 1.55 3.28 -7.57
CA ARG A 27 2.87 3.83 -7.90
C ARG A 27 3.94 3.40 -6.91
N VAL A 28 3.63 3.37 -5.61
CA VAL A 28 4.55 2.91 -4.57
C VAL A 28 4.97 1.47 -4.82
N HIS A 29 4.03 0.57 -5.13
CA HIS A 29 4.35 -0.83 -5.40
C HIS A 29 5.14 -1.02 -6.71
N GLU A 30 4.83 -0.26 -7.75
CA GLU A 30 5.60 -0.29 -9.01
C GLU A 30 7.06 0.13 -8.81
N VAL A 31 7.29 1.20 -8.04
CA VAL A 31 8.65 1.64 -7.67
C VAL A 31 9.34 0.57 -6.82
N ALA A 32 8.68 0.02 -5.81
CA ALA A 32 9.26 -1.01 -4.95
C ALA A 32 9.71 -2.26 -5.75
N ILE A 33 8.92 -2.70 -6.73
CA ILE A 33 9.27 -3.83 -7.61
C ILE A 33 10.52 -3.50 -8.44
N ALA A 34 10.58 -2.31 -9.04
CA ALA A 34 11.71 -1.88 -9.84
C ALA A 34 12.99 -1.76 -8.99
N GLU A 35 12.90 -1.20 -7.79
CA GLU A 35 14.01 -1.10 -6.86
C GLU A 35 14.50 -2.47 -6.38
N LEU A 36 13.58 -3.38 -6.02
CA LEU A 36 13.92 -4.75 -5.65
C LEU A 36 14.65 -5.48 -6.79
N GLY A 37 14.25 -5.26 -8.05
CA GLY A 37 14.92 -5.82 -9.23
C GLY A 37 16.38 -5.36 -9.39
N ASN A 38 16.71 -4.17 -8.88
CA ASN A 38 18.06 -3.61 -8.93
C ASN A 38 18.92 -3.99 -7.70
N ILE A 39 18.38 -4.72 -6.72
CA ILE A 39 19.14 -5.19 -5.57
C ILE A 39 19.89 -6.47 -5.93
N SER A 40 21.21 -6.48 -5.67
CA SER A 40 22.03 -7.69 -5.78
C SER A 40 21.46 -8.84 -4.95
N SER A 41 21.42 -10.05 -5.53
CA SER A 41 20.87 -11.25 -4.90
C SER A 41 21.55 -11.64 -3.58
N SER A 42 22.79 -11.20 -3.37
CA SER A 42 23.54 -11.44 -2.12
C SER A 42 23.13 -10.51 -0.97
N ARG A 43 22.41 -9.42 -1.24
CA ARG A 43 22.02 -8.43 -0.23
C ARG A 43 20.76 -8.91 0.50
N ALA A 44 20.77 -8.78 1.83
CA ALA A 44 19.59 -9.10 2.63
C ALA A 44 18.48 -8.06 2.42
N VAL A 45 17.24 -8.53 2.29
CA VAL A 45 16.02 -7.71 2.22
C VAL A 45 15.18 -8.01 3.45
N TYR A 46 14.46 -7.01 3.94
CA TYR A 46 13.60 -7.11 5.11
C TYR A 46 12.22 -6.57 4.77
N HIS A 47 11.18 -7.23 5.25
CA HIS A 47 9.85 -6.64 5.29
C HIS A 47 9.60 -6.08 6.69
N GLN A 48 8.92 -4.94 6.76
CA GLN A 48 8.49 -4.35 8.03
C GLN A 48 7.02 -4.67 8.28
N ASN A 49 6.70 -5.11 9.49
CA ASN A 49 5.32 -5.25 9.97
C ASN A 49 5.23 -4.59 11.36
N GLY A 50 4.61 -3.41 11.41
CA GLY A 50 4.68 -2.54 12.59
C GLY A 50 6.13 -2.19 12.93
N ASN A 51 6.56 -2.54 14.13
CA ASN A 51 7.93 -2.29 14.62
C ASN A 51 8.89 -3.48 14.41
N LEU A 52 8.43 -4.55 13.76
CA LEU A 52 9.22 -5.77 13.56
C LEU A 52 9.71 -5.87 12.12
N PHE A 53 10.98 -6.22 11.96
CA PHE A 53 11.63 -6.49 10.68
C PHE A 53 11.88 -7.98 10.53
N PHE A 54 11.40 -8.57 9.44
CA PHE A 54 11.61 -9.98 9.15
C PHE A 54 12.43 -10.10 7.88
N ARG A 55 13.50 -10.89 7.97
CA ARG A 55 14.37 -11.15 6.83
C ARG A 55 13.60 -11.94 5.77
N THR A 56 13.75 -11.54 4.52
CA THR A 56 13.16 -12.20 3.35
C THR A 56 14.17 -12.23 2.20
N THR A 57 13.78 -12.82 1.08
CA THR A 57 14.55 -12.83 -0.17
C THR A 57 13.99 -11.79 -1.13
N THR A 58 14.83 -11.27 -2.03
CA THR A 58 14.37 -10.37 -3.11
C THR A 58 13.20 -10.97 -3.89
N ARG A 59 13.28 -12.27 -4.22
CA ARG A 59 12.20 -12.99 -4.90
C ARG A 59 10.88 -12.96 -4.13
N ASN A 60 10.91 -13.23 -2.82
CA ASN A 60 9.70 -13.22 -1.99
C ASN A 60 9.17 -11.80 -1.77
N ALA A 61 10.06 -10.81 -1.64
CA ALA A 61 9.69 -9.40 -1.57
C ALA A 61 8.98 -8.96 -2.86
N THR A 62 9.56 -9.25 -4.03
CA THR A 62 8.99 -8.93 -5.34
C THR A 62 7.63 -9.60 -5.53
N ALA A 63 7.50 -10.89 -5.18
CA ALA A 63 6.21 -11.59 -5.27
C ALA A 63 5.15 -10.98 -4.35
N THR A 64 5.55 -10.49 -3.17
CA THR A 64 4.64 -9.82 -2.23
C THR A 64 4.18 -8.47 -2.78
N GLU A 65 5.11 -7.65 -3.28
CA GLU A 65 4.78 -6.35 -3.88
C GLU A 65 3.92 -6.51 -5.15
N GLN A 66 4.17 -7.54 -5.97
CA GLN A 66 3.32 -7.84 -7.11
C GLN A 66 1.87 -8.16 -6.70
N ARG A 67 1.68 -8.99 -5.66
CA ARG A 67 0.34 -9.28 -5.15
C ARG A 67 -0.39 -8.04 -4.64
N LYS A 68 0.32 -7.13 -3.98
CA LYS A 68 -0.25 -5.85 -3.51
C LYS A 68 -0.62 -4.94 -4.68
N LEU A 69 0.26 -4.85 -5.69
CA LEU A 69 0.01 -4.11 -6.92
C LEU A 69 -1.26 -4.62 -7.63
N ASP A 70 -1.39 -5.93 -7.80
CA ASP A 70 -2.55 -6.55 -8.44
C ASP A 70 -3.83 -6.28 -7.64
N ALA A 71 -3.78 -6.36 -6.31
CA ALA A 71 -4.90 -6.05 -5.43
C ALA A 71 -5.32 -4.57 -5.51
N ALA A 72 -4.36 -3.64 -5.55
CA ALA A 72 -4.61 -2.21 -5.67
C ALA A 72 -5.23 -1.87 -7.05
N LYS A 73 -4.72 -2.46 -8.14
CA LYS A 73 -5.29 -2.32 -9.49
C LYS A 73 -6.73 -2.87 -9.54
N ALA A 74 -6.99 -4.02 -8.93
CA ALA A 74 -8.33 -4.58 -8.85
C ALA A 74 -9.29 -3.69 -8.02
N LYS A 75 -8.79 -3.07 -6.94
CA LYS A 75 -9.56 -2.12 -6.12
C LYS A 75 -9.92 -0.85 -6.91
N LEU A 76 -8.98 -0.32 -7.69
CA LEU A 76 -9.21 0.83 -8.58
C LEU A 76 -10.27 0.51 -9.63
N GLN A 77 -10.18 -0.65 -10.28
CA GLN A 77 -11.17 -1.10 -11.26
C GLN A 77 -12.58 -1.18 -10.66
N LYS A 78 -12.71 -1.73 -9.45
CA LYS A 78 -13.99 -1.79 -8.74
C LYS A 78 -14.53 -0.40 -8.42
N LEU A 79 -13.68 0.53 -7.98
CA LEU A 79 -14.10 1.90 -7.68
C LEU A 79 -14.63 2.61 -8.93
N ASN A 80 -13.97 2.40 -10.08
CA ASN A 80 -14.35 3.02 -11.35
C ASN A 80 -15.52 2.31 -12.06
N SER A 81 -15.97 1.16 -11.53
CA SER A 81 -17.15 0.42 -12.03
C SER A 81 -18.44 0.76 -11.27
N THR A 82 -18.38 1.69 -10.31
CA THR A 82 -19.50 2.17 -9.49
C THR A 82 -19.94 3.55 -9.97
#